data_AF-A0A3P3W1X7-F1
#
_entry.id   AF-A0A3P3W1X7-F1
#
_cell.length_a   1.000
_cell.length_b   1.000
_cell.length_c   1.000
_cell.angle_alpha   90.00
_cell.angle_beta   90.00
_cell.angle_gamma   90.00
#
_symmetry.space_group_name_H-M   'P 1'
#
loop_
_entity.id
_entity.type
_entity.pdbx_description
1 polymer ?
#
loop_
_entity_poly.entity_id
_entity_poly.type
_entity_poly.pdbx_seq_one_letter_code
_entity_poly.pdbx_strand_id
1 'polypeptide(L)' 'MDIHTSKIELVKLILDIDNTEFIQKVADFVKKEKPDFWNELSLSQQNDIKKGIEDLENGKRIEFSEFLEKIS' A
#
# COMPACT_ATOMS: atom_id res chain seq x y z
N MET A 1 11.96 -24.44 -12.28
CA MET A 1 12.73 -23.85 -11.18
C MET A 1 11.78 -23.76 -10.00
N ASP A 2 12.17 -24.29 -8.84
CA ASP A 2 11.32 -24.24 -7.64
C ASP A 2 11.35 -22.84 -7.03
N ILE A 3 10.18 -22.23 -6.83
CA ILE A 3 10.07 -20.83 -6.36
C ILE A 3 10.60 -20.64 -4.94
N HIS A 4 10.55 -21.67 -4.10
CA HIS A 4 11.11 -21.61 -2.75
C HIS A 4 12.64 -21.64 -2.79
N THR A 5 13.21 -22.50 -3.63
CA THR A 5 14.65 -22.54 -3.89
C THR A 5 15.16 -21.19 -4.40
N SER A 6 14.49 -20.59 -5.39
CA SER A 6 14.90 -19.29 -5.94
C SER A 6 14.84 -18.15 -4.91
N LYS A 7 13.85 -18.16 -4.00
CA LYS A 7 13.79 -17.18 -2.90
C LYS A 7 14.97 -17.32 -1.95
N ILE A 8 15.34 -18.54 -1.59
CA ILE A 8 16.47 -18.81 -0.69
C ILE A 8 17.78 -18.36 -1.33
N GLU A 9 17.99 -18.65 -2.61
CA GLU A 9 19.19 -18.23 -3.35
C GLU A 9 19.31 -16.70 -3.42
N LEU A 10 18.20 -16.00 -3.67
CA LEU A 10 18.18 -14.54 -3.68
C LEU A 10 18.52 -13.95 -2.31
N VAL A 11 17.99 -14.52 -1.22
CA VAL A 11 18.34 -14.08 0.15
C VAL A 11 19.82 -14.27 0.43
N LYS A 12 20.41 -15.41 0.05
CA LYS A 12 21.85 -15.66 0.22
C LYS A 12 22.69 -14.63 -0.52
N LEU A 13 22.36 -14.36 -1.79
CA LEU A 13 23.05 -13.35 -2.58
C LEU A 13 22.99 -11.96 -1.95
N ILE A 14 21.87 -11.58 -1.32
CA ILE A 14 21.71 -10.30 -0.63
C ILE A 14 22.56 -10.24 0.65
N LEU A 15 22.64 -11.34 1.41
CA LEU A 15 23.42 -11.41 2.65
C LEU A 15 24.93 -11.27 2.42
N ASP A 16 25.41 -11.66 1.24
CA ASP A 16 26.83 -11.58 0.86
C ASP A 16 27.26 -10.18 0.36
N ILE A 17 26.35 -9.19 0.34
CA ILE A 17 26.63 -7.84 -0.19
C ILE A 17 26.88 -6.84 0.95
N ASP A 18 28.08 -6.26 0.98
CA ASP A 18 28.46 -5.23 1.95
C ASP A 18 28.05 -3.80 1.55
N ASN A 19 27.70 -3.57 0.28
CA ASN A 19 27.37 -2.24 -0.22
C ASN A 19 25.96 -1.81 0.24
N THR A 20 25.90 -0.99 1.29
CA THR A 20 24.65 -0.50 1.88
C THR A 20 23.77 0.30 0.90
N GLU A 21 24.37 1.06 -0.02
CA GLU A 21 23.61 1.83 -1.02
C GLU A 21 22.87 0.88 -1.99
N PHE A 22 23.51 -0.21 -2.39
CA PHE A 22 22.90 -1.23 -3.22
C PHE A 22 21.76 -1.96 -2.48
N ILE A 23 21.99 -2.36 -1.21
CA ILE A 23 20.96 -2.97 -0.37
C ILE A 23 19.73 -2.06 -0.25
N GLN A 24 19.93 -0.76 -0.07
CA GLN A 24 18.85 0.21 0.01
C GLN A 24 18.03 0.28 -1.29
N LYS A 25 18.68 0.30 -2.45
CA LYS A 25 18.00 0.31 -3.76
C LYS A 25 17.16 -0.96 -3.97
N VAL A 26 17.68 -2.13 -3.57
CA VAL A 26 16.94 -3.40 -3.64
C VAL A 26 15.73 -3.39 -2.70
N ALA A 27 15.90 -2.90 -1.47
CA ALA A 27 14.80 -2.77 -0.51
C ALA A 27 13.69 -1.85 -1.02
N ASP A 28 14.04 -0.72 -1.63
CA ASP A 28 13.06 0.22 -2.20
C ASP A 28 12.34 -0.38 -3.41
N PHE A 29 13.04 -1.14 -4.25
CA PHE A 29 12.43 -1.88 -5.35
C PHE A 29 11.40 -2.90 -4.86
N VAL A 30 11.76 -3.74 -3.88
CA VAL A 30 10.85 -4.75 -3.31
C VAL A 30 9.64 -4.10 -2.62
N LYS A 31 9.80 -2.93 -1.99
CA LYS A 31 8.69 -2.19 -1.40
C LYS A 31 7.74 -1.63 -2.47
N LYS A 32 8.25 -1.23 -3.64
CA LYS A 32 7.46 -0.73 -4.78
C LYS A 32 6.70 -1.83 -5.51
N GLU A 33 7.16 -3.09 -5.42
CA GLU A 33 6.44 -4.27 -5.94
C GLU A 33 5.16 -4.58 -5.17
N LYS A 34 4.99 -4.07 -3.94
CA LYS A 34 3.67 -4.10 -3.31
C LYS A 34 2.77 -3.16 -4.12
N PRO A 35 1.67 -3.67 -4.72
CA PRO A 35 0.73 -2.81 -5.40
C PRO A 35 0.32 -1.71 -4.43
N ASP A 36 0.27 -0.47 -4.90
CA ASP A 36 -0.47 0.57 -4.18
C ASP A 36 -1.86 -0.01 -3.87
N PHE A 37 -2.31 0.08 -2.61
CA PHE A 37 -3.61 -0.45 -2.20
C PHE A 37 -4.73 0.08 -3.11
N TRP A 38 -4.55 1.28 -3.67
CA TRP A 38 -5.44 1.87 -4.65
C TRP A 38 -5.69 0.94 -5.87
N ASN A 39 -4.64 0.27 -6.34
CA ASN A 39 -4.70 -0.67 -7.47
C ASN A 39 -5.31 -2.03 -7.08
N GLU A 40 -5.43 -2.31 -5.78
CA GLU A 40 -6.10 -3.52 -5.26
C GLU A 40 -7.62 -3.34 -5.09
N LEU A 41 -8.10 -2.08 -5.13
CA LEU A 41 -9.52 -1.78 -5.02
C LEU A 41 -10.28 -2.07 -6.32
N SER A 42 -11.48 -2.64 -6.20
CA SER A 42 -12.43 -2.75 -7.31
C SER A 42 -12.86 -1.38 -7.82
N LEU A 43 -13.34 -1.30 -9.06
CA LEU A 43 -13.87 -0.05 -9.64
C LEU A 43 -14.98 0.56 -8.78
N SER A 44 -15.83 -0.26 -8.16
CA SER A 44 -16.87 0.23 -7.25
C SER A 44 -16.27 0.92 -6.04
N GLN A 45 -15.30 0.29 -5.37
CA GLN A 45 -14.62 0.87 -4.20
C GLN A 45 -13.87 2.16 -4.55
N GLN A 46 -13.21 2.20 -5.71
CA GLN A 46 -12.55 3.42 -6.17
C GLN A 46 -13.56 4.55 -6.44
N ASN A 47 -14.72 4.23 -7.03
CA ASN A 47 -15.78 5.20 -7.27
C ASN A 47 -16.41 5.71 -5.97
N ASP A 48 -16.62 4.83 -4.99
CA ASP A 48 -17.15 5.19 -3.67
C ASP A 48 -16.20 6.15 -2.93
N ILE A 49 -14.90 5.86 -2.96
CA ILE A 49 -13.89 6.75 -2.35
C ILE A 49 -13.86 8.11 -3.07
N LYS A 50 -13.85 8.13 -4.41
CA LYS A 50 -13.88 9.39 -5.19
C LYS A 50 -15.11 10.23 -4.86
N LYS A 51 -16.28 9.60 -4.79
CA LYS A 51 -17.53 10.28 -4.40
C LYS A 51 -17.45 10.82 -2.97
N GLY A 52 -16.90 10.04 -2.03
CA GLY A 52 -16.68 10.49 -0.66
C GLY A 52 -15.79 11.74 -0.60
N ILE A 53 -14.69 11.76 -1.37
CA ILE A 53 -13.81 12.94 -1.46
C ILE A 53 -14.57 14.14 -2.05
N GLU A 54 -15.30 13.96 -3.15
CA GLU A 54 -16.12 15.01 -3.76
C GLU A 54 -17.18 15.55 -2.78
N ASP A 55 -17.83 14.69 -2.00
CA ASP A 55 -18.80 15.09 -0.99
C ASP A 55 -18.13 15.89 0.13
N LEU A 56 -16.93 15.49 0.59
CA LEU A 56 -16.14 16.24 1.57
C LEU A 56 -15.73 17.63 1.07
N GLU A 57 -15.30 17.73 -0.19
CA GLU A 57 -14.92 18.99 -0.84
C GLU A 57 -16.12 19.92 -1.02
N ASN A 58 -17.28 19.37 -1.34
CA ASN A 58 -18.55 20.09 -1.43
C ASN A 58 -19.17 20.42 -0.06
N GLY A 59 -18.45 20.15 1.04
CA GLY A 59 -18.89 20.48 2.39
C GLY A 59 -19.96 19.54 2.96
N LYS A 60 -20.28 18.43 2.29
CA LYS A 60 -21.19 17.38 2.80
C LYS A 60 -20.45 16.49 3.80
N ARG A 61 -19.99 17.12 4.89
CA ARG A 61 -19.21 16.48 5.95
C ARG A 61 -19.73 16.91 7.31
N ILE A 62 -19.62 16.00 8.27
CA ILE A 62 -19.83 16.28 9.69
C ILE A 62 -18.57 15.89 10.44
N GLU A 63 -18.39 16.45 11.63
CA GLU A 63 -17.29 16.04 12.49
C GLU A 63 -17.48 14.58 12.91
N PHE A 64 -16.37 13.85 13.02
CA PHE A 64 -16.42 12.42 13.36
C PHE A 64 -17.02 12.19 14.76
N SER A 65 -16.76 13.09 15.71
CA SER A 65 -17.39 13.06 17.03
C SER A 65 -18.91 13.20 16.95
N GLU A 66 -19.41 14.12 16.13
CA GLU A 66 -20.86 14.34 15.92
C GLU A 66 -21.52 13.12 15.28
N PHE A 67 -20.81 12.40 14.40
CA PHE A 67 -21.29 11.13 13.86
C PHE A 67 -21.42 10.05 14.94
N LEU A 68 -20.40 9.89 15.79
CA LEU A 68 -20.41 8.88 16.86
C LEU A 68 -21.56 9.08 17.84
N GLU A 69 -21.87 10.33 18.19
CA GLU A 69 -23.02 10.67 19.04
C GLU A 69 -24.36 10.24 18.44
N LYS A 70 -24.48 10.18 17.10
CA LYS A 70 -25.73 9.78 16.41
C LYS A 70 -25.94 8.26 16.36
N ILE A 71 -24.87 7.48 16.50
CA ILE A 71 -24.91 6.02 16.38
C ILE A 71 -24.68 5.28 17.71
N SER A 72 -24.35 6.02 18.78
CA SER A 72 -24.24 5.49 20.14
C SER A 72 -25.59 5.46 20.85
#